data_AF-A0A374EMF1-F1
#
_entry.id   AF-A0A374EMF1-F1
#
_cell.length_a   1.000
_cell.length_b   1.000
_cell.length_c   1.000
_cell.angle_alpha   90.00
_cell.angle_beta   90.00
_cell.angle_gamma   90.00
#
_symmetry.space_group_name_H-M   'P 1'
#
loop_
_entity.id
_entity.type
_entity.pdbx_description
1 polymer ?
#
loop_
_entity_poly.entity_id
_entity_poly.type
_entity_poly.pdbx_seq_one_letter_code
_entity_poly.pdbx_strand_id
1 'polypeptide(L)'
;MAAGGKIKLDDDITLKSRINCKKNTVIELDLNGHTITGQIMNNGADCTIKNGTLNGDEGPIMVQGGTTNLIGCKISTKYTPVYVSRGTANITDCTLTNEDANKSVVINNTGTVNISGTTNISSTIYKNPNSKYLPHVLAGTYNFDPTDFVDSEKFTITQSGENWIVAEKSQRR
;
A
#
# COMPACT_ATOMS: atom_id res chain seq x y z
N MET A 1 -23.05 12.64 7.45
CA MET A 1 -21.85 12.12 6.76
C MET A 1 -21.66 12.94 5.49
N ALA A 2 -20.44 13.31 5.12
CA ALA A 2 -20.22 13.93 3.81
C ALA A 2 -20.39 12.87 2.72
N ALA A 3 -21.07 13.19 1.62
CA ALA A 3 -21.27 12.26 0.53
C ALA A 3 -19.90 11.86 -0.05
N GLY A 4 -19.62 10.57 -0.05
CA GLY A 4 -18.49 9.99 -0.76
C GLY A 4 -18.63 10.13 -2.27
N GLY A 5 -17.70 9.53 -3.01
CA GLY A 5 -17.75 9.58 -4.47
C GLY A 5 -16.94 8.47 -5.12
N LYS A 6 -17.36 8.09 -6.32
CA LYS A 6 -16.62 7.19 -7.21
C LYS A 6 -16.14 7.98 -8.41
N ILE A 7 -14.86 7.87 -8.73
CA ILE A 7 -14.22 8.48 -9.88
C ILE A 7 -13.57 7.35 -10.67
N LYS A 8 -13.75 7.38 -11.99
CA LYS A 8 -13.06 6.50 -12.93
C LYS A 8 -12.30 7.38 -13.93
N LEU A 9 -11.02 7.10 -14.12
CA LEU A 9 -10.21 7.85 -15.09
C LEU A 9 -10.43 7.35 -16.52
N ASP A 10 -10.39 8.29 -17.45
CA ASP A 10 -10.40 8.07 -18.90
C ASP A 10 -9.09 8.52 -19.58
N ASP A 11 -8.22 9.22 -18.85
CA ASP A 11 -6.87 9.60 -19.27
C ASP A 11 -5.94 9.78 -18.06
N ASP A 12 -4.65 9.93 -18.34
CA ASP A 12 -3.62 10.25 -17.35
C ASP A 12 -3.85 11.66 -16.76
N ILE A 13 -3.61 11.81 -15.46
CA ILE A 13 -3.78 13.08 -14.74
C ILE A 13 -2.50 13.47 -14.03
N THR A 14 -2.03 14.70 -14.28
CA THR A 14 -0.98 15.34 -13.49
C THR A 14 -1.58 16.35 -12.53
N LEU A 15 -1.39 16.12 -11.23
CA LEU A 15 -1.90 16.99 -10.17
C LEU A 15 -0.98 18.20 -10.00
N LYS A 16 -1.57 19.40 -9.93
CA LYS A 16 -0.84 20.62 -9.54
C LYS A 16 -0.55 20.70 -8.03
N SER A 17 -1.20 19.87 -7.23
CA SER A 17 -1.02 19.81 -5.78
C SER A 17 -1.23 18.38 -5.29
N ARG A 18 -2.39 18.06 -4.73
CA ARG A 18 -2.70 16.71 -4.21
C ARG A 18 -4.21 16.45 -4.19
N ILE A 19 -4.59 15.18 -4.17
CA ILE A 19 -5.94 14.75 -3.81
C ILE A 19 -5.99 14.56 -2.29
N ASN A 20 -6.97 15.21 -1.62
CA ASN A 20 -7.18 15.06 -0.18
C ASN A 20 -8.44 14.24 0.10
N CYS A 21 -8.28 13.03 0.62
CA CYS A 21 -9.38 12.19 1.07
C CYS A 21 -9.80 12.64 2.48
N LYS A 22 -10.95 13.30 2.57
CA LYS A 22 -11.40 13.97 3.80
C LYS A 22 -12.04 12.98 4.78
N LYS A 23 -11.89 13.24 6.07
CA LYS A 23 -12.44 12.41 7.14
C LYS A 23 -13.93 12.12 6.97
N ASN A 24 -14.35 10.90 7.32
CA ASN A 24 -15.75 10.44 7.29
C ASN A 24 -16.39 10.48 5.89
N THR A 25 -15.59 10.23 4.85
CA THR A 25 -16.06 10.02 3.48
C THR A 25 -15.65 8.63 3.00
N VAL A 26 -16.40 8.11 2.01
CA VAL A 26 -16.04 6.90 1.27
C VAL A 26 -15.67 7.31 -0.15
N ILE A 27 -14.43 7.06 -0.56
CA ILE A 27 -13.91 7.49 -1.86
C ILE A 27 -13.42 6.27 -2.62
N GLU A 28 -13.81 6.13 -3.88
CA GLU A 28 -13.28 5.13 -4.79
C GLU A 28 -12.67 5.83 -6.01
N LEU A 29 -11.37 5.64 -6.22
CA LEU A 29 -10.62 6.11 -7.37
C LEU A 29 -10.22 4.88 -8.20
N ASP A 30 -10.95 4.60 -9.27
CA ASP A 30 -10.56 3.61 -10.27
C ASP A 30 -9.69 4.30 -11.33
N LEU A 31 -8.40 3.96 -11.33
CA LEU A 31 -7.45 4.54 -12.27
C LEU A 31 -7.61 3.93 -13.67
N ASN A 32 -8.32 2.80 -13.82
CA ASN A 32 -8.68 2.21 -15.10
C ASN A 32 -7.51 2.03 -16.11
N GLY A 33 -6.33 1.69 -15.61
CA GLY A 33 -5.10 1.52 -16.37
C GLY A 33 -4.28 2.81 -16.56
N HIS A 34 -4.83 3.96 -16.17
CA HIS A 34 -4.19 5.27 -16.31
C HIS A 34 -3.30 5.62 -15.12
N THR A 35 -2.59 6.74 -15.26
CA THR A 35 -1.59 7.24 -14.34
C THR A 35 -2.08 8.50 -13.64
N ILE A 36 -1.94 8.55 -12.32
CA ILE A 36 -1.92 9.81 -11.57
C ILE A 36 -0.47 10.16 -11.24
N THR A 37 -0.04 11.33 -11.71
CA THR A 37 1.22 11.97 -11.31
C THR A 37 0.95 12.99 -10.21
N GLY A 38 1.39 12.68 -8.98
CA GLY A 38 1.26 13.55 -7.81
C GLY A 38 1.00 12.76 -6.52
N GLN A 39 0.46 13.44 -5.51
CA GLN A 39 0.20 12.86 -4.19
C GLN A 39 -1.29 12.69 -3.90
N ILE A 40 -1.64 11.57 -3.27
CA ILE A 40 -2.92 11.32 -2.62
C ILE A 40 -2.69 11.23 -1.11
N MET A 41 -3.38 12.09 -0.37
CA MET A 41 -3.28 12.19 1.08
C MET A 41 -4.63 11.80 1.71
N ASN A 42 -4.62 10.74 2.51
CA ASN A 42 -5.79 10.33 3.28
C ASN A 42 -5.74 10.88 4.71
N ASN A 43 -6.69 11.76 5.03
CA ASN A 43 -6.81 12.44 6.32
C ASN A 43 -7.93 11.86 7.20
N GLY A 44 -8.42 10.65 6.92
CA GLY A 44 -9.47 10.00 7.72
C GLY A 44 -10.63 9.39 6.94
N ALA A 45 -10.54 9.27 5.62
CA ALA A 45 -11.54 8.64 4.76
C ALA A 45 -11.39 7.12 4.75
N ASP A 46 -12.43 6.43 4.29
CA ASP A 46 -12.29 5.10 3.68
C ASP A 46 -12.06 5.29 2.18
N CYS A 47 -10.81 5.20 1.76
CA CYS A 47 -10.36 5.52 0.41
C CYS A 47 -9.86 4.27 -0.29
N THR A 48 -10.46 3.91 -1.42
CA THR A 48 -9.99 2.83 -2.28
C THR A 48 -9.41 3.42 -3.55
N ILE A 49 -8.20 3.03 -3.92
CA ILE A 49 -7.51 3.41 -5.14
C ILE A 49 -7.11 2.12 -5.84
N LYS A 50 -7.48 1.95 -7.11
CA LYS A 50 -7.31 0.67 -7.80
C LYS A 50 -6.95 0.79 -9.27
N ASN A 51 -6.40 -0.30 -9.81
CA ASN A 51 -6.24 -0.57 -11.24
C ASN A 51 -5.49 0.51 -12.02
N GLY A 52 -4.26 0.88 -11.64
CA GLY A 52 -3.48 1.81 -12.46
C GLY A 52 -2.16 2.20 -11.83
N THR A 53 -1.60 3.31 -12.31
CA THR A 53 -0.27 3.77 -11.91
C THR A 53 -0.35 5.02 -11.06
N LEU A 54 0.46 5.06 -10.00
CA LEU A 54 0.70 6.25 -9.19
C LEU A 54 2.20 6.55 -9.25
N ASN A 55 2.56 7.77 -9.62
CA ASN A 55 3.93 8.23 -9.54
C ASN A 55 3.97 9.68 -9.02
N GLY A 56 5.16 10.16 -8.66
CA GLY A 56 5.30 11.52 -8.16
C GLY A 56 6.66 11.80 -7.55
N ASP A 57 7.00 13.09 -7.54
CA ASP A 57 8.22 13.65 -6.94
C ASP A 57 8.10 13.85 -5.42
N GLU A 58 6.96 13.50 -4.84
CA GLU A 58 6.72 13.40 -3.40
C GLU A 58 6.04 12.05 -3.17
N GLY A 59 6.26 11.39 -2.02
CA GLY A 59 5.68 10.07 -1.72
C GLY A 59 4.20 9.98 -2.16
N PRO A 60 3.86 9.16 -3.19
CA PRO A 60 2.57 9.23 -3.87
C PRO A 60 1.38 8.97 -2.96
N ILE A 61 1.53 8.11 -1.95
CA ILE A 61 0.48 7.81 -0.98
C ILE A 61 0.92 8.21 0.43
N MET A 62 0.14 9.11 1.05
CA MET A 62 0.30 9.48 2.45
C MET A 62 -0.97 9.15 3.24
N VAL A 63 -0.86 8.25 4.22
CA VAL A 63 -1.97 7.86 5.10
C VAL A 63 -1.78 8.52 6.46
N GLN A 64 -2.60 9.53 6.75
CA GLN A 64 -2.63 10.29 8.01
C GLN A 64 -3.85 10.00 8.88
N GLY A 65 -4.71 9.06 8.45
CA GLY A 65 -5.87 8.58 9.17
C GLY A 65 -6.80 7.79 8.27
N GLY A 66 -7.79 7.14 8.86
CA GLY A 66 -8.77 6.34 8.12
C GLY A 66 -8.15 5.09 7.51
N THR A 67 -8.76 4.58 6.45
CA THR A 67 -8.33 3.38 5.74
C THR A 67 -8.05 3.74 4.29
N THR A 68 -6.89 3.34 3.78
CA THR A 68 -6.54 3.40 2.36
C THR A 68 -6.36 1.99 1.82
N ASN A 69 -7.18 1.59 0.86
CA ASN A 69 -7.06 0.34 0.13
C ASN A 69 -6.39 0.61 -1.23
N LEU A 70 -5.23 0.01 -1.46
CA LEU A 70 -4.50 0.02 -2.73
C LEU A 70 -4.66 -1.36 -3.36
N ILE A 71 -5.29 -1.44 -4.53
CA ILE A 71 -5.65 -2.73 -5.16
C ILE A 71 -5.20 -2.75 -6.61
N GLY A 72 -4.30 -3.67 -6.99
CA GLY A 72 -3.89 -3.77 -8.40
C GLY A 72 -3.13 -2.53 -8.88
N CYS A 73 -2.45 -1.81 -7.98
CA CYS A 73 -1.77 -0.56 -8.31
C CYS A 73 -0.28 -0.80 -8.57
N LYS A 74 0.27 -0.08 -9.55
CA LYS A 74 1.71 0.12 -9.69
C LYS A 74 2.08 1.48 -9.11
N ILE A 75 3.00 1.54 -8.17
CA ILE A 75 3.47 2.80 -7.59
C ILE A 75 4.96 2.92 -7.81
N SER A 76 5.41 3.95 -8.55
CA SER A 76 6.83 4.18 -8.87
C SER A 76 7.25 5.59 -8.49
N THR A 77 8.30 5.74 -7.70
CA THR A 77 8.80 7.05 -7.27
C THR A 77 10.25 6.96 -6.81
N LYS A 78 10.96 8.09 -6.77
CA LYS A 78 12.28 8.25 -6.12
C LYS A 78 12.17 8.48 -4.59
N TYR A 79 10.96 8.43 -4.06
CA TYR A 79 10.64 8.59 -2.63
C TYR A 79 10.00 7.32 -2.09
N THR A 80 9.50 7.33 -0.86
CA THR A 80 8.71 6.22 -0.33
C THR A 80 7.33 6.17 -1.01
N PRO A 81 7.00 5.13 -1.79
CA PRO A 81 5.70 4.91 -2.41
C PRO A 81 4.51 5.09 -1.45
N VAL A 82 4.57 4.45 -0.27
CA VAL A 82 3.48 4.45 0.71
C VAL A 82 4.01 4.84 2.09
N TYR A 83 3.61 6.02 2.55
CA TYR A 83 3.95 6.53 3.88
C TYR A 83 2.73 6.49 4.80
N VAL A 84 2.78 5.67 5.86
CA VAL A 84 1.69 5.52 6.83
C VAL A 84 2.09 6.17 8.14
N SER A 85 1.62 7.40 8.34
CA SER A 85 1.82 8.13 9.59
C SER A 85 0.82 7.68 10.65
N ARG A 86 -0.46 7.54 10.28
CA ARG A 86 -1.60 7.14 11.12
C ARG A 86 -2.64 6.44 10.25
N GLY A 87 -3.59 5.71 10.85
CA GLY A 87 -4.62 4.97 10.11
C GLY A 87 -4.11 3.65 9.55
N THR A 88 -4.77 3.13 8.52
CA THR A 88 -4.52 1.79 7.96
C THR A 88 -4.29 1.87 6.46
N ALA A 89 -3.24 1.23 5.96
CA ALA A 89 -3.04 0.96 4.54
C ALA A 89 -3.17 -0.54 4.26
N ASN A 90 -4.06 -0.92 3.36
CA ASN A 90 -4.18 -2.27 2.84
C ASN A 90 -3.62 -2.28 1.42
N ILE A 91 -2.59 -3.07 1.18
CA ILE A 91 -1.87 -3.16 -0.09
C ILE A 91 -2.11 -4.56 -0.64
N THR A 92 -2.85 -4.66 -1.74
CA THR A 92 -3.25 -5.94 -2.33
C THR A 92 -2.95 -5.94 -3.81
N ASP A 93 -2.28 -7.00 -4.28
CA ASP A 93 -1.92 -7.18 -5.70
C ASP A 93 -1.17 -5.99 -6.31
N CYS A 94 -0.30 -5.33 -5.53
CA CYS A 94 0.38 -4.11 -5.95
C CYS A 94 1.84 -4.35 -6.35
N THR A 95 2.40 -3.45 -7.13
CA THR A 95 3.86 -3.35 -7.33
C THR A 95 4.35 -2.00 -6.83
N LEU A 96 5.25 -2.00 -5.85
CA LEU A 96 5.83 -0.79 -5.26
C LEU A 96 7.31 -0.69 -5.64
N THR A 97 7.63 0.29 -6.48
CA THR A 97 8.99 0.55 -6.94
C THR A 97 9.51 1.84 -6.34
N ASN A 98 10.61 1.72 -5.61
CA ASN A 98 11.45 2.86 -5.32
C ASN A 98 12.61 2.89 -6.32
N GLU A 99 12.66 3.96 -7.11
CA GLU A 99 13.70 4.23 -8.11
C GLU A 99 15.01 4.71 -7.46
N ASP A 100 14.92 5.26 -6.25
CA ASP A 100 16.05 5.59 -5.39
C ASP A 100 16.18 4.50 -4.32
N ALA A 101 16.97 3.46 -4.63
CA ALA A 101 17.11 2.23 -3.84
C ALA A 101 17.45 2.46 -2.35
N ASN A 102 17.87 3.67 -1.98
CA ASN A 102 18.25 4.08 -0.63
C ASN A 102 17.07 4.27 0.34
N LYS A 103 15.82 4.33 -0.15
CA LYS A 103 14.63 4.55 0.69
C LYS A 103 13.72 3.31 0.70
N SER A 104 13.14 3.04 1.87
CA SER A 104 12.16 1.96 2.00
C SER A 104 10.87 2.24 1.21
N VAL A 105 10.27 1.19 0.67
CA VAL A 105 9.05 1.27 -0.16
C VAL A 105 7.79 1.57 0.66
N VAL A 106 7.82 1.18 1.94
CA VAL A 106 6.73 1.35 2.89
C VAL A 106 7.34 1.84 4.19
N ILE A 107 6.82 2.94 4.72
CA ILE A 107 7.16 3.42 6.07
C ILE A 107 5.93 3.35 6.94
N ASN A 108 6.00 2.51 7.97
CA ASN A 108 5.05 2.50 9.07
C ASN A 108 5.62 3.34 10.23
N ASN A 109 5.03 4.51 10.49
CA ASN A 109 5.41 5.29 11.66
C ASN A 109 4.56 4.92 12.88
N THR A 110 3.25 5.20 12.86
CA THR A 110 2.33 4.85 13.96
C THR A 110 1.00 4.21 13.50
N GLY A 111 0.81 4.02 12.19
CA GLY A 111 -0.39 3.38 11.66
C GLY A 111 -0.26 1.86 11.52
N THR A 112 -1.14 1.26 10.74
CA THR A 112 -1.15 -0.16 10.40
C THR A 112 -0.92 -0.31 8.90
N VAL A 113 -0.08 -1.28 8.51
CA VAL A 113 0.09 -1.67 7.11
C VAL A 113 -0.23 -3.16 7.00
N ASN A 114 -1.09 -3.52 6.07
CA ASN A 114 -1.36 -4.90 5.70
C ASN A 114 -0.98 -5.11 4.24
N ILE A 115 -0.26 -6.19 3.93
CA ILE A 115 0.19 -6.52 2.58
C ILE A 115 -0.29 -7.93 2.24
N SER A 116 -1.02 -8.08 1.13
CA SER A 116 -1.64 -9.34 0.72
C SER A 116 -1.59 -9.56 -0.79
N GLY A 117 -2.00 -10.75 -1.23
CA GLY A 117 -2.07 -11.10 -2.65
C GLY A 117 -0.70 -11.20 -3.30
N THR A 118 -0.63 -10.95 -4.60
CA THR A 118 0.62 -10.95 -5.37
C THR A 118 1.24 -9.55 -5.33
N THR A 119 2.05 -9.27 -4.30
CA THR A 119 2.64 -7.94 -4.10
C THR A 119 4.15 -7.96 -4.25
N ASN A 120 4.67 -7.09 -5.13
CA ASN A 120 6.08 -6.97 -5.42
C ASN A 120 6.66 -5.64 -4.92
N ILE A 121 7.86 -5.67 -4.34
CA ILE A 121 8.58 -4.48 -3.86
C ILE A 121 10.02 -4.46 -4.37
N SER A 122 10.53 -3.30 -4.80
CA SER A 122 11.92 -3.19 -5.32
C SER A 122 12.98 -2.91 -4.25
N SER A 123 12.57 -2.64 -3.01
CA SER A 123 13.47 -2.32 -1.90
C SER A 123 12.87 -2.80 -0.57
N THR A 124 13.41 -2.35 0.55
CA THR A 124 13.05 -2.79 1.89
C THR A 124 11.71 -2.21 2.36
N ILE A 125 11.03 -2.96 3.24
CA ILE A 125 9.97 -2.42 4.10
C ILE A 125 10.65 -1.85 5.35
N TYR A 126 10.39 -0.58 5.68
CA TYR A 126 10.98 0.04 6.86
C TYR A 126 10.34 -0.52 8.13
N LYS A 127 11.18 -1.06 9.01
CA LYS A 127 10.81 -1.43 10.37
C LYS A 127 11.17 -0.27 11.30
N ASN A 128 10.18 0.52 11.71
CA ASN A 128 10.42 1.53 12.73
C ASN A 128 10.65 0.82 14.07
N PRO A 129 11.87 0.89 14.66
CA PRO A 129 12.16 0.21 15.93
C PRO A 129 11.33 0.74 17.10
N ASN A 130 10.76 1.94 16.95
CA ASN A 130 9.91 2.57 17.96
C ASN A 130 8.41 2.35 17.71
N SER A 131 8.01 1.75 16.58
CA SER A 131 6.60 1.46 16.31
C SER A 131 6.20 0.16 16.99
N LYS A 132 5.06 0.17 17.68
CA LYS A 132 4.41 -1.05 18.18
C LYS A 132 3.73 -1.85 17.06
N TYR A 133 3.59 -1.27 15.87
CA TYR A 133 2.83 -1.83 14.76
C TYR A 133 3.77 -2.08 13.59
N LEU A 134 4.37 -3.27 13.55
CA LEU A 134 5.08 -3.72 12.36
C LEU A 134 4.07 -3.91 11.21
N PRO A 135 4.48 -3.70 9.94
CA PRO A 135 3.70 -4.14 8.80
C PRO A 135 3.35 -5.63 8.92
N HIS A 136 2.11 -5.97 8.56
CA HIS A 136 1.62 -7.33 8.55
C HIS A 136 1.59 -7.86 7.12
N VAL A 137 2.31 -8.94 6.87
CA VAL A 137 2.20 -9.68 5.61
C VAL A 137 1.22 -10.83 5.82
N LEU A 138 0.16 -10.86 5.01
CA LEU A 138 -0.92 -11.84 5.05
C LEU A 138 -0.69 -12.92 3.99
N ALA A 139 -1.71 -13.71 3.67
CA ALA A 139 -1.61 -14.70 2.60
C ALA A 139 -1.34 -14.04 1.23
N GLY A 140 -0.41 -14.61 0.47
CA GLY A 140 0.03 -14.03 -0.79
C GLY A 140 1.34 -14.61 -1.34
N THR A 141 1.80 -14.01 -2.43
CA THR A 141 3.09 -14.31 -3.06
C THR A 141 3.90 -13.01 -3.17
N TYR A 142 5.17 -13.08 -2.79
CA TYR A 142 6.02 -11.91 -2.59
C TYR A 142 7.42 -12.13 -3.17
N ASN A 143 8.04 -11.09 -3.71
CA ASN A 143 9.42 -11.12 -4.18
C ASN A 143 10.45 -10.75 -3.09
N PHE A 144 10.04 -10.76 -1.83
CA PHE A 144 10.87 -10.43 -0.67
C PHE A 144 10.60 -11.42 0.45
N ASP A 145 11.59 -11.60 1.34
CA ASP A 145 11.44 -12.45 2.52
C ASP A 145 10.47 -11.80 3.53
N PRO A 146 9.29 -12.41 3.78
CA PRO A 146 8.27 -11.81 4.63
C PRO A 146 8.41 -12.23 6.10
N THR A 147 9.42 -13.03 6.47
CA THR A 147 9.53 -13.73 7.76
C THR A 147 9.27 -12.84 8.97
N ASP A 148 9.83 -11.63 8.99
CA ASP A 148 9.70 -10.71 10.12
C ASP A 148 8.36 -9.96 10.19
N PHE A 149 7.49 -10.15 9.21
CA PHE A 149 6.20 -9.43 9.07
C PHE A 149 4.99 -10.36 9.12
N VAL A 150 5.21 -11.68 9.13
CA VAL A 150 4.15 -12.69 9.13
C VAL A 150 3.89 -13.18 10.54
N ASP A 151 2.62 -13.29 10.90
CA ASP A 151 2.19 -13.99 12.11
C ASP A 151 2.43 -15.51 11.93
N SER A 152 3.54 -16.00 12.45
CA SER A 152 3.96 -17.39 12.31
C SER A 152 3.05 -18.37 13.05
N GLU A 153 2.14 -17.92 13.92
CA GLU A 153 1.12 -18.79 14.52
C GLU A 153 0.02 -19.09 13.51
N LYS A 154 -0.37 -18.10 12.71
CA LYS A 154 -1.49 -18.18 11.75
C LYS A 154 -1.09 -18.62 10.35
N PHE A 155 0.14 -18.32 9.92
CA PHE A 155 0.58 -18.53 8.55
C PHE A 155 1.83 -19.40 8.47
N THR A 156 2.03 -20.02 7.30
CA THR A 156 3.27 -20.69 6.90
C THR A 156 3.95 -19.89 5.82
N ILE A 157 5.29 -19.92 5.81
CA ILE A 157 6.12 -19.27 4.80
C ILE A 157 6.88 -20.36 4.05
N THR A 158 6.87 -20.30 2.71
CA THR A 158 7.62 -21.22 1.85
C THR A 158 8.33 -20.43 0.76
N GLN A 159 9.64 -20.63 0.61
CA GLN A 159 10.38 -20.07 -0.52
C GLN A 159 10.20 -20.97 -1.75
N SER A 160 9.83 -20.38 -2.88
CA SER A 160 9.62 -21.04 -4.17
C SER A 160 10.32 -20.26 -5.29
N GLY A 161 11.54 -20.69 -5.63
CA GLY A 161 12.41 -19.95 -6.54
C GLY A 161 12.78 -18.58 -5.96
N GLU A 162 12.57 -17.51 -6.73
CA GLU A 162 12.81 -16.12 -6.32
C GLU A 162 11.67 -15.54 -5.47
N ASN A 163 10.56 -16.28 -5.32
CA ASN A 163 9.37 -15.82 -4.61
C ASN A 163 9.22 -16.50 -3.25
N TRP A 164 8.43 -15.85 -2.39
CA TRP A 164 8.00 -16.32 -1.09
C TRP A 164 6.48 -16.42 -1.07
N ILE A 165 5.97 -17.56 -0.62
CA ILE A 165 4.55 -17.85 -0.51
C ILE A 165 4.18 -17.85 0.96
N VAL A 166 3.18 -17.05 1.32
CA VAL A 166 2.56 -17.05 2.64
C VAL A 166 1.17 -17.66 2.52
N ALA A 167 0.91 -18.71 3.29
CA ALA A 167 -0.36 -19.43 3.27
C ALA A 167 -0.94 -19.57 4.68
N GLU A 168 -2.26 -19.41 4.82
CA GLU A 168 -2.96 -19.68 6.07
C GLU A 168 -2.74 -21.14 6.51
N LYS A 169 -2.45 -21.35 7.78
CA LYS A 169 -2.49 -22.69 8.35
C LYS A 169 -3.93 -23.16 8.36
N SER A 170 -4.18 -24.35 7.83
CA SER A 170 -5.47 -25.01 8.03
C SER A 170 -5.73 -25.13 9.53
N GLN A 171 -6.80 -24.53 10.03
CA GLN A 171 -7.26 -24.85 11.38
C GLN A 171 -7.67 -26.31 11.37
N ARG A 172 -7.00 -27.16 12.17
CA ARG A 172 -7.50 -28.50 12.45
C ARG A 172 -8.86 -28.33 13.11
N ARG A 173 -9.93 -28.66 12.39
CA ARG A 173 -11.27 -28.83 12.95
C ARG A 173 -11.33 -30.07 13.83
#